data_AF-A0A6P0VXY6-F1
#
_entry.id   AF-A0A6P0VXY6-F1
#
_cell.length_a   1.000
_cell.length_b   1.000
_cell.length_c   1.000
_cell.angle_alpha   90.00
_cell.angle_beta   90.00
_cell.angle_gamma   90.00
#
_symmetry.space_group_name_H-M   'P 1'
#
loop_
_entity.id
_entity.type
_entity.pdbx_description
1 polymer ?
#
loop_
_entity_poly.entity_id
_entity_poly.type
_entity_poly.pdbx_seq_one_letter_code
_entity_poly.pdbx_strand_id
1 'polypeptide(L)'
;MSFIRLADLIINLDCIAAVKFSTDFTLPNGQDIPTVNICLAMPDGSLDGKTEAEPGPCGSLECLEFESDLAMSIWNYFLQSKDVTVLFE
;
A
#
# COMPACT_ATOMS: atom_id res chain seq x y z
N MET A 1 -4.86 -6.61 15.33
CA MET A 1 -5.26 -6.36 13.94
C MET A 1 -5.63 -4.90 13.82
N SER A 2 -4.78 -4.14 13.14
CA SER A 2 -4.94 -2.71 12.92
C SER A 2 -5.28 -2.49 11.45
N PHE A 3 -6.34 -1.71 11.18
CA PHE A 3 -6.78 -1.41 9.82
C PHE A 3 -6.69 0.09 9.58
N ILE A 4 -6.36 0.47 8.35
CA ILE A 4 -6.55 1.84 7.88
C ILE A 4 -7.69 1.86 6.87
N ARG A 5 -8.60 2.83 7.02
CA ARG A 5 -9.62 3.15 6.03
C ARG A 5 -9.23 4.42 5.30
N LEU A 6 -9.01 4.31 4.00
CA LEU A 6 -8.65 5.39 3.10
C LEU A 6 -9.74 5.49 2.04
N ALA A 7 -10.64 6.47 2.19
CA ALA A 7 -11.86 6.56 1.38
C ALA A 7 -12.66 5.23 1.40
N ASP A 8 -12.75 4.56 0.25
CA ASP A 8 -13.43 3.27 0.07
C ASP A 8 -12.51 2.05 0.20
N LEU A 9 -11.23 2.26 0.50
CA LEU A 9 -10.24 1.20 0.69
C LEU A 9 -10.03 0.90 2.18
N ILE A 10 -10.08 -0.38 2.55
CA ILE A 10 -9.71 -0.87 3.88
C ILE A 10 -8.47 -1.74 3.72
N ILE A 11 -7.36 -1.33 4.33
CA ILE A 11 -6.10 -2.08 4.29
C ILE A 11 -5.81 -2.64 5.68
N ASN A 12 -5.52 -3.93 5.76
CA ASN A 12 -4.99 -4.55 6.96
C ASN A 12 -3.49 -4.20 7.07
N LEU A 13 -3.11 -3.47 8.13
CA LEU A 13 -1.72 -3.06 8.33
C LEU A 13 -0.79 -4.25 8.55
N ASP A 14 -1.30 -5.35 9.11
CA ASP A 14 -0.53 -6.56 9.36
C ASP A 14 -0.10 -7.26 8.05
N CYS A 15 -0.74 -6.92 6.92
CA CYS A 15 -0.39 -7.44 5.60
C CYS A 15 0.56 -6.53 4.82
N ILE A 16 0.88 -5.33 5.31
CA ILE A 16 1.75 -4.40 4.58
C ILE A 16 3.20 -4.83 4.75
N ALA A 17 3.84 -5.20 3.63
CA ALA A 17 5.26 -5.51 3.59
C ALA A 17 6.12 -4.25 3.46
N ALA A 18 5.71 -3.31 2.60
CA ALA A 18 6.44 -2.07 2.37
C ALA A 18 5.53 -0.97 1.81
N VAL A 19 5.89 0.28 2.08
CA VAL A 19 5.31 1.46 1.44
C VAL A 19 6.43 2.30 0.82
N LYS A 20 6.27 2.69 -0.44
CA LYS A 20 7.19 3.55 -1.19
C LYS A 20 6.46 4.79 -1.72
N PHE A 21 7.05 5.96 -1.55
CA PHE A 21 6.62 7.20 -2.19
C PHE A 21 7.55 7.49 -3.38
N SER A 22 7.00 7.96 -4.49
CA SER A 22 7.76 8.41 -5.66
C SER A 22 7.07 9.60 -6.33
N THR A 23 7.83 10.34 -7.14
CA THR A 23 7.34 11.44 -7.98
C THR A 23 7.80 11.25 -9.43
N ASP A 24 8.03 10.00 -9.84
CA ASP A 24 8.69 9.65 -11.11
C ASP A 24 7.80 9.90 -12.34
N PHE A 25 6.51 10.19 -12.13
CA PHE A 25 5.58 10.46 -13.21
C PHE A 25 5.39 11.97 -13.39
N THR A 26 6.07 12.53 -14.39
CA THR A 26 5.93 13.94 -14.77
C THR A 26 4.93 14.09 -15.91
N LEU A 27 3.90 14.92 -15.70
CA LEU A 27 2.94 15.30 -16.74
C LEU A 27 3.61 16.11 -17.88
N PRO A 28 2.98 16.19 -19.07
CA PRO A 28 3.52 16.97 -20.20
C PRO A 28 3.72 18.47 -19.92
N ASN A 29 3.08 19.00 -18.85
CA ASN A 29 3.22 20.38 -18.39
C ASN A 29 4.38 20.58 -17.38
N GLY A 30 5.16 19.53 -17.09
CA GLY A 30 6.26 19.56 -16.13
C GLY A 30 5.84 19.43 -14.67
N GLN A 31 4.57 19.10 -14.39
CA GLN A 31 4.09 18.85 -13.04
C GLN A 31 4.29 17.39 -12.66
N ASP A 32 4.99 17.13 -11.56
CA ASP A 32 5.13 15.78 -11.01
C ASP A 32 3.82 15.35 -10.33
N ILE A 33 3.41 14.10 -10.58
CA ILE A 33 2.31 13.45 -9.87
C ILE A 33 2.92 12.63 -8.74
N PRO A 34 2.55 12.92 -7.47
CA PRO A 34 2.97 12.08 -6.36
C PRO A 34 2.29 10.72 -6.44
N THR A 35 3.07 9.68 -6.21
CA THR A 35 2.63 8.29 -6.25
C THR A 35 3.03 7.57 -4.97
N VAL A 36 2.14 6.76 -4.43
CA VAL A 36 2.43 5.85 -3.31
C VAL A 36 2.14 4.43 -3.74
N ASN A 37 3.12 3.57 -3.55
CA ASN A 37 3.03 2.14 -3.75
C ASN A 37 2.97 1.44 -2.39
N ILE A 38 1.90 0.67 -2.15
CA ILE A 38 1.75 -0.19 -0.96
C ILE A 38 1.88 -1.63 -1.43
N CYS A 39 2.93 -2.31 -0.97
CA CYS A 39 3.10 -3.73 -1.24
C CYS A 39 2.57 -4.56 -0.06
N LEU A 40 1.65 -5.46 -0.36
CA LEU A 40 0.98 -6.35 0.58
C LEU A 40 1.57 -7.76 0.45
N ALA A 41 1.98 -8.35 1.57
CA ALA A 41 2.27 -9.77 1.66
C ALA A 41 0.99 -10.50 2.10
N MET A 42 0.32 -11.11 1.12
CA MET A 42 -0.92 -11.83 1.36
C MET A 42 -0.63 -13.34 1.45
N PRO A 43 -1.33 -14.08 2.34
CA PRO A 43 -1.30 -15.53 2.26
C PRO A 43 -1.95 -16.00 0.95
N ASP A 44 -1.43 -17.09 0.40
CA ASP A 44 -1.94 -17.68 -0.84
C ASP A 44 -3.45 -17.97 -0.72
N GLY A 45 -4.22 -17.62 -1.76
CA GLY A 45 -5.67 -17.87 -1.82
C GLY A 45 -6.56 -16.77 -1.24
N SER A 46 -6.01 -15.69 -0.67
CA SER A 46 -6.80 -14.58 -0.09
C SER A 46 -7.64 -13.78 -1.11
N LEU A 47 -7.31 -13.84 -2.40
CA LEU A 47 -8.00 -13.09 -3.47
C LEU A 47 -9.14 -13.87 -4.12
N ASP A 48 -9.21 -15.19 -3.89
CA ASP A 48 -10.24 -16.07 -4.47
C ASP A 48 -11.60 -15.94 -3.76
N GLY A 49 -11.78 -14.96 -2.87
CA GLY A 49 -12.98 -14.80 -2.04
C GLY A 49 -13.16 -15.93 -1.02
N LYS A 50 -12.11 -16.74 -0.81
CA LYS A 50 -12.09 -17.79 0.21
C LYS A 50 -11.89 -17.13 1.58
N THR A 51 -12.82 -17.40 2.47
CA THR A 51 -12.85 -16.84 3.84
C THR A 51 -11.86 -17.52 4.78
N GLU A 52 -11.32 -18.68 4.36
CA GLU A 52 -10.33 -19.44 5.10
C GLU A 52 -8.98 -19.30 4.39
N ALA A 53 -8.08 -18.52 4.99
CA ALA A 53 -6.69 -18.48 4.59
C ALA A 53 -6.03 -19.79 5.05
N GLU A 54 -5.58 -20.62 4.12
CA GLU A 54 -4.73 -21.76 4.49
C GLU A 54 -3.39 -21.19 4.99
N PRO A 55 -2.86 -21.68 6.12
CA PRO A 55 -1.54 -21.27 6.60
C PRO A 55 -0.47 -21.79 5.64
N GLY A 56 -0.16 -20.99 4.62
CA GLY A 56 0.94 -21.16 3.68
C GLY A 56 1.98 -20.05 3.84
N PRO A 57 3.18 -20.20 3.25
CA PRO A 57 4.09 -19.06 3.10
C PRO A 57 3.35 -17.92 2.37
N CYS A 58 3.55 -16.65 2.77
CA CYS A 58 3.06 -15.51 1.98
C CYS A 58 3.75 -15.56 0.61
N GLY A 59 3.08 -16.16 -0.37
CA GLY A 59 3.65 -16.47 -1.69
C GLY A 59 3.40 -15.36 -2.71
N SER A 60 2.35 -14.57 -2.53
CA SER A 60 2.02 -13.44 -3.39
C SER A 60 2.33 -12.10 -2.72
N LEU A 61 3.04 -11.25 -3.47
CA LEU A 61 3.32 -9.87 -3.12
C LEU A 61 2.56 -9.00 -4.12
N GLU A 62 1.55 -8.29 -3.65
CA GLU A 62 0.73 -7.41 -4.47
C GLU A 62 1.06 -5.96 -4.17
N CYS A 63 1.37 -5.16 -5.19
CA CYS A 63 1.61 -3.73 -5.00
C CYS A 63 0.43 -2.94 -5.58
N LEU A 64 -0.17 -2.12 -4.73
CA LEU A 64 -1.23 -1.19 -5.08
C LEU A 64 -0.63 0.20 -5.26
N GLU A 65 -0.90 0.81 -6.41
CA GLU A 65 -0.44 2.14 -6.75
C GLU A 65 -1.57 3.17 -6.56
N PHE A 66 -1.23 4.29 -5.91
CA PHE A 66 -2.13 5.42 -5.69
C PHE A 66 -1.46 6.70 -6.13
N GLU A 67 -2.23 7.62 -6.68
CA GLU A 67 -1.71 8.88 -7.26
C GLU A 67 -2.33 10.12 -6.59
N SER A 68 -1.69 11.28 -6.81
CA SER A 68 -2.22 12.61 -6.50
C SER A 68 -2.59 12.80 -5.02
N ASP A 69 -3.73 13.42 -4.72
CA ASP A 69 -4.14 13.75 -3.35
C ASP A 69 -4.34 12.50 -2.47
N LEU A 70 -4.73 11.38 -3.07
CA LEU A 70 -4.86 10.12 -2.35
C LEU A 70 -3.48 9.59 -1.95
N ALA A 71 -2.50 9.62 -2.85
CA ALA A 71 -1.11 9.26 -2.55
C ALA A 71 -0.58 10.08 -1.37
N MET A 72 -0.78 11.40 -1.38
CA MET A 72 -0.31 12.28 -0.30
C MET A 72 -1.01 12.00 1.03
N SER A 73 -2.31 11.71 1.02
CA SER A 73 -3.06 11.35 2.23
C SER A 73 -2.56 10.05 2.86
N ILE A 74 -2.28 9.05 2.01
CA ILE A 74 -1.72 7.76 2.40
C ILE A 74 -0.31 7.94 2.97
N TRP A 75 0.53 8.69 2.28
CA TRP A 75 1.91 8.93 2.70
C TRP A 75 1.98 9.64 4.05
N ASN A 76 1.18 10.68 4.24
CA ASN A 76 1.13 11.44 5.50
C ASN A 76 0.69 10.58 6.68
N TYR A 77 -0.18 9.59 6.46
CA TYR A 77 -0.54 8.62 7.49
C TYR A 77 0.67 7.76 7.88
N PHE A 78 1.38 7.18 6.90
CA PHE A 78 2.50 6.28 7.17
C PHE A 78 3.72 6.99 7.77
N LEU A 79 3.95 8.27 7.44
CA LEU A 79 4.98 9.08 8.11
C LEU A 79 4.75 9.23 9.63
N GLN A 80 3.51 9.15 10.07
CA GLN A 80 3.14 9.25 11.50
C GLN A 80 3.00 7.87 12.16
N SER A 81 2.90 6.80 11.36
CA SER A 81 2.75 5.44 11.83
C SER A 81 4.10 4.86 12.26
N LYS A 82 4.16 4.23 13.43
CA LYS A 82 5.36 3.52 13.91
C LYS A 82 5.36 2.04 13.51
N ASP A 83 4.24 1.56 12.96
CA ASP A 83 3.97 0.14 12.77
C ASP A 83 4.31 -0.35 11.35
N VAL A 84 4.70 0.56 10.45
CA VAL A 84 4.97 0.24 9.04
C VAL A 84 6.35 0.75 8.63
N THR A 85 7.13 -0.12 7.99
CA THR A 85 8.43 0.24 7.43
C THR A 85 8.22 1.06 6.16
N VAL A 86 8.63 2.32 6.22
CA VAL A 86 8.62 3.25 5.10
C VAL A 86 9.95 3.17 4.37
N LEU A 87 9.92 2.93 3.05
CA LEU A 87 11.11 2.94 2.20
C LEU A 87 11.26 4.32 1.55
N PHE A 88 12.48 4.85 1.57
CA PHE A 88 12.86 6.11 0.91
C PHE A 88 13.75 5.78 -0.29
N GLU A 89 13.68 6.61 -1.34
CA GLU A 89 14.70 6.69 -2.38
C GLU A 89 15.73 7.79 -2.08
#